data_AF-S3TLJ2-F1
#
_entry.id   AF-S3TLJ2-F1
#
_cell.length_a   1.000
_cell.length_b   1.000
_cell.length_c   1.000
_cell.angle_alpha   90.00
_cell.angle_beta   90.00
_cell.angle_gamma   90.00
#
_symmetry.space_group_name_H-M   'P 1'
#
loop_
_entity.id
_entity.type
_entity.pdbx_description
1 polymer ?
#
loop_
_entity_poly.entity_id
_entity_poly.type
_entity_poly.pdbx_seq_one_letter_code
_entity_poly.pdbx_strand_id
1 'polypeptide(L)'
;MVVLSSILHNYVKVPFKSNKVTVFIYNINNNNFTEIPVIHSDSEDKSEQTDQLMGDQVTYDIKKGQYTYLANVKTYKDGKISQFKAVLNGSLKCISSTLGCETTGILSAEKQAK
;
A
#
# COMPACT_ATOMS: atom_id res chain seq x y z
N MET A 1 -10.07 0.45 13.77
CA MET A 1 -9.04 0.52 12.71
C MET A 1 -9.64 1.29 11.56
N VAL A 2 -8.96 2.32 11.07
CA VAL A 2 -9.37 3.08 9.89
C VAL A 2 -8.38 2.77 8.78
N VAL A 3 -8.89 2.37 7.62
CA VAL A 3 -8.09 2.16 6.42
C VAL A 3 -8.29 3.39 5.54
N LEU A 4 -7.22 4.13 5.29
CA LEU A 4 -7.22 5.30 4.43
C LEU A 4 -6.33 4.98 3.23
N SER A 5 -6.94 4.81 2.05
CA SER A 5 -6.20 4.80 0.79
C SER A 5 -6.10 6.25 0.29
N SER A 6 -4.87 6.72 0.12
CA SER A 6 -4.61 8.09 -0.35
C SER A 6 -3.98 8.00 -1.74
N ILE A 7 -4.63 8.62 -2.74
CA ILE A 7 -4.12 8.71 -4.12
C ILE A 7 -3.45 10.08 -4.27
N LEU A 8 -2.12 10.13 -4.43
CA LEU A 8 -1.37 11.38 -4.61
C LEU A 8 -0.96 11.54 -6.08
N HIS A 9 -1.42 12.60 -6.75
CA HIS A 9 -0.96 13.01 -8.08
C HIS A 9 0.14 14.07 -7.96
N ASN A 10 1.29 13.93 -8.65
CA ASN A 10 2.29 15.01 -8.69
C ASN A 10 3.07 15.17 -10.02
N TYR A 11 3.06 16.43 -10.48
CA TYR A 11 3.82 17.22 -11.48
C TYR A 11 4.72 16.58 -12.55
N VAL A 12 4.57 17.12 -13.77
CA VAL A 12 5.22 16.72 -15.03
C VAL A 12 6.53 17.48 -15.27
N LYS A 13 7.58 16.76 -15.62
CA LYS A 13 8.74 17.29 -16.36
C LYS A 13 9.21 16.18 -17.32
N VAL A 14 8.72 16.16 -18.57
CA VAL A 14 8.77 15.06 -19.58
C VAL A 14 7.56 14.09 -19.44
N PRO A 15 6.90 13.59 -20.51
CA PRO A 15 5.67 12.80 -20.42
C PRO A 15 5.96 11.36 -19.93
N PHE A 16 6.33 11.25 -18.66
CA PHE A 16 6.27 10.03 -17.89
C PHE A 16 5.07 10.12 -16.93
N LYS A 17 4.24 9.08 -16.89
CA LYS A 17 3.23 8.90 -15.84
C LYS A 17 3.80 7.92 -14.81
N SER A 18 3.97 8.39 -13.58
CA SER A 18 4.30 7.54 -12.44
C SER A 18 3.01 7.23 -11.68
N ASN A 19 2.73 5.95 -11.43
CA ASN A 19 1.64 5.54 -10.54
C ASN A 19 2.23 4.93 -9.26
N LYS A 20 1.92 5.57 -8.14
CA LYS A 20 2.31 5.14 -6.81
C LYS A 20 1.06 4.97 -5.98
N VAL A 21 0.84 3.74 -5.52
CA VAL A 21 -0.29 3.42 -4.65
C VAL A 21 0.27 2.91 -3.34
N THR A 22 -0.08 3.63 -2.27
CA THR A 22 0.34 3.35 -0.92
C THR A 22 -0.88 3.23 -0.02
N VAL A 23 -0.88 2.21 0.83
CA VAL A 23 -1.95 1.94 1.78
C VAL A 23 -1.49 2.25 3.18
N PHE A 24 -2.32 2.97 3.92
CA PHE A 24 -2.07 3.32 5.31
C PHE A 24 -3.02 2.56 6.21
N ILE A 25 -2.47 1.80 7.15
CA ILE A 25 -3.23 1.13 8.20
C ILE A 25 -2.97 1.87 9.50
N TYR A 26 -4.01 2.52 10.04
CA TYR A 26 -3.92 3.29 11.28
C TYR A 26 -4.47 2.51 12.47
N ASN A 27 -3.65 2.43 13.53
CA ASN A 27 -4.04 1.89 14.82
C ASN A 27 -4.35 3.03 15.81
N ILE A 28 -5.64 3.17 16.11
CA ILE A 28 -6.19 4.19 17.00
C ILE A 28 -5.66 4.04 18.44
N ASN A 29 -5.36 2.81 18.88
CA ASN A 29 -5.02 2.55 20.28
C ASN A 29 -3.59 2.97 20.63
N ASN A 30 -2.66 2.92 19.67
CA ASN A 30 -1.26 3.25 19.87
C ASN A 30 -0.80 4.46 19.06
N ASN A 31 -1.71 5.12 18.34
CA ASN A 31 -1.46 6.31 17.51
C ASN A 31 -0.32 6.12 16.49
N ASN A 32 -0.17 4.90 15.98
CA ASN A 32 0.81 4.57 14.96
C ASN A 32 0.10 4.18 13.66
N PHE A 33 0.76 4.41 12.53
CA PHE A 33 0.32 3.89 11.25
C PHE A 33 1.43 3.12 10.56
N THR A 34 1.02 2.18 9.72
CA THR A 34 1.91 1.42 8.86
C THR A 34 1.64 1.78 7.42
N GLU A 35 2.71 2.16 6.72
CA GLU A 35 2.71 2.46 5.29
C GLU A 35 3.07 1.21 4.51
N ILE A 36 2.21 0.81 3.58
CA ILE A 36 2.40 -0.36 2.72
C ILE A 36 2.38 0.13 1.26
N PRO A 37 3.53 0.29 0.60
CA PRO A 37 3.56 0.62 -0.82
C PRO A 37 3.16 -0.63 -1.63
N VAL A 38 2.11 -0.51 -2.43
CA VAL A 38 1.51 -1.61 -3.19
C VAL A 38 1.88 -1.55 -4.67
N ILE A 39 1.93 -0.35 -5.24
CA ILE A 39 2.32 -0.13 -6.64
C ILE A 39 3.41 0.95 -6.68
N HIS A 40 4.48 0.65 -7.40
CA HIS A 40 5.49 1.61 -7.80
C HIS A 40 5.84 1.34 -9.26
N SER A 41 5.04 1.89 -10.18
CA SER A 41 5.24 1.69 -11.61
C SER A 41 5.48 3.03 -12.29
N ASP A 42 6.63 3.17 -12.93
CA ASP A 42 6.89 4.27 -13.86
C ASP A 42 6.56 3.81 -15.28
N SER A 43 5.84 4.63 -16.05
CA SER A 43 5.60 4.36 -17.47
C SER A 43 6.92 4.43 -18.23
N GLU A 44 7.20 3.46 -19.10
CA GLU A 44 8.23 3.65 -20.11
C GLU A 44 7.77 4.74 -21.09
N ASP A 45 8.70 5.65 -21.43
CA ASP A 45 8.49 6.90 -22.16
C ASP A 45 7.35 6.87 -23.19
N LYS A 46 6.43 7.84 -23.06
CA LYS A 46 5.27 8.12 -23.96
C LYS A 46 4.04 7.21 -23.83
N SER A 47 4.07 6.18 -22.98
CA SER A 47 2.88 5.39 -22.68
C SER A 47 2.05 6.03 -21.56
N GLU A 48 0.74 6.21 -21.77
CA GLU A 48 -0.18 6.61 -20.70
C GLU A 48 -0.52 5.47 -19.72
N GLN A 49 0.05 4.29 -19.91
CA GLN A 49 -0.36 3.06 -19.22
C GLN A 49 0.49 2.83 -17.98
N THR A 50 -0.18 2.57 -16.86
CA THR A 50 0.42 2.28 -15.56
C THR A 50 -0.31 1.10 -14.92
N ASP A 51 0.32 0.45 -13.95
CA ASP A 51 -0.30 -0.64 -13.20
C ASP A 51 -1.54 -0.14 -12.44
N GLN A 52 -2.51 -1.03 -12.21
CA GLN A 52 -3.78 -0.69 -11.58
C GLN A 52 -4.04 -1.53 -10.32
N LEU A 53 -4.44 -0.87 -9.24
CA LEU A 53 -4.94 -1.55 -8.04
C LEU A 53 -6.37 -2.02 -8.31
N MET A 54 -6.62 -3.32 -8.17
CA MET A 54 -7.88 -3.98 -8.45
C MET A 54 -8.45 -4.64 -7.19
N GLY A 55 -9.21 -3.84 -6.44
CA GLY A 55 -9.84 -4.27 -5.19
C GLY A 55 -8.81 -4.50 -4.08
N ASP A 56 -9.17 -4.05 -2.89
CA ASP A 56 -8.36 -4.24 -1.70
C ASP A 56 -9.22 -4.67 -0.51
N GLN A 57 -8.58 -5.39 0.41
CA GLN A 57 -9.23 -5.90 1.60
C GLN A 57 -8.23 -5.94 2.75
N VAL A 58 -8.70 -5.52 3.92
CA VAL A 58 -8.02 -5.79 5.19
C VAL A 58 -8.88 -6.76 6.00
N THR A 59 -8.27 -7.84 6.48
CA THR A 59 -8.89 -8.79 7.42
C THR A 59 -8.10 -8.86 8.71
N TYR A 60 -8.77 -9.17 9.82
CA TYR A 60 -8.15 -9.42 11.12
C TYR A 60 -8.46 -10.83 11.60
N ASP A 61 -7.42 -11.61 11.87
CA ASP A 61 -7.53 -12.94 12.48
C ASP A 61 -7.33 -12.80 14.00
N ILE A 62 -8.43 -12.93 14.74
CA ILE A 62 -8.44 -12.82 16.21
C ILE A 62 -7.59 -13.93 16.86
N LYS A 63 -7.56 -15.14 16.27
CA LYS A 63 -6.84 -16.28 16.85
C LYS A 63 -5.33 -16.09 16.74
N LYS A 64 -4.88 -15.45 15.65
CA LYS A 64 -3.46 -15.19 15.40
C LYS A 64 -3.01 -13.81 15.90
N GLY A 65 -3.93 -12.88 16.14
CA GLY A 65 -3.62 -11.49 16.46
C GLY A 65 -2.94 -10.77 15.28
N GLN A 66 -3.37 -11.08 14.05
CA GLN A 66 -2.71 -10.61 12.81
C GLN A 66 -3.72 -9.93 11.88
N TYR A 67 -3.26 -8.87 11.22
CA TYR A 67 -3.94 -8.23 10.11
C TYR A 67 -3.38 -8.76 8.79
N THR A 68 -4.24 -9.04 7.83
CA THR A 68 -3.82 -9.37 6.46
C THR A 68 -4.41 -8.34 5.51
N TYR A 69 -3.52 -7.63 4.80
CA TYR A 69 -3.88 -6.82 3.65
C TYR A 69 -3.72 -7.65 2.37
N LEU A 70 -4.76 -7.68 1.56
CA LEU A 70 -4.79 -8.32 0.25
C LEU A 70 -5.23 -7.30 -0.79
N ALA A 71 -4.57 -7.30 -1.93
CA ALA A 71 -5.01 -6.58 -3.10
C ALA A 71 -4.63 -7.32 -4.37
N ASN A 72 -5.30 -7.03 -5.47
CA ASN A 72 -4.84 -7.48 -6.77
C ASN A 72 -4.21 -6.29 -7.52
N VAL A 73 -3.12 -6.55 -8.22
CA VAL A 73 -2.44 -5.56 -9.07
C VAL A 73 -2.50 -6.09 -10.49
N LYS A 74 -3.09 -5.29 -11.38
CA LYS A 74 -3.09 -5.56 -12.82
C LYS A 74 -1.90 -4.82 -13.45
N THR A 75 -0.95 -5.58 -13.98
CA THR A 75 0.22 -5.04 -14.66
C THR A 75 -0.16 -4.54 -16.05
N TYR A 76 0.29 -3.34 -16.43
CA TYR A 76 -0.11 -2.78 -17.72
C TYR A 76 0.58 -3.46 -18.91
N LYS A 77 1.82 -3.93 -18.72
CA LYS A 77 2.67 -4.49 -19.79
C LYS A 77 2.09 -5.76 -20.41
N ASP A 78 1.53 -6.64 -19.59
CA ASP A 78 1.01 -7.94 -19.99
C ASP A 78 -0.47 -8.15 -19.60
N GLY A 79 -1.09 -7.18 -18.92
CA GLY A 79 -2.47 -7.27 -18.44
C GLY A 79 -2.67 -8.29 -17.31
N LYS A 80 -1.60 -8.88 -16.77
CA LYS A 80 -1.66 -9.97 -15.80
C LYS A 80 -2.11 -9.45 -14.43
N ILE A 81 -2.95 -10.23 -13.76
CA ILE A 81 -3.39 -9.93 -12.40
C ILE A 81 -2.54 -10.75 -11.43
N SER A 82 -1.83 -10.05 -10.54
CA SER A 82 -1.01 -10.65 -9.49
C SER A 82 -1.54 -10.26 -8.11
N GLN A 83 -1.47 -11.17 -7.15
CA GLN A 83 -1.93 -10.90 -5.79
C GLN A 83 -0.82 -10.27 -4.95
N PHE A 84 -1.12 -9.13 -4.35
CA PHE A 84 -0.32 -8.49 -3.32
C PHE A 84 -0.83 -8.90 -1.94
N LYS A 85 0.08 -9.26 -1.04
CA LYS A 85 -0.24 -9.69 0.32
C LYS A 85 0.77 -9.17 1.33
N ALA A 86 0.29 -8.46 2.34
CA ALA A 86 1.05 -8.04 3.50
C ALA A 86 0.39 -8.57 4.78
N VAL A 87 1.18 -9.13 5.70
CA VAL A 87 0.70 -9.64 6.98
C VAL A 87 1.35 -8.84 8.10
N LEU A 88 0.53 -8.20 8.92
CA LEU A 88 0.96 -7.38 10.05
C LEU A 88 0.55 -8.01 11.39
N ASN A 89 1.33 -7.81 12.44
CA ASN A 89 0.93 -8.18 13.80
C ASN A 89 0.06 -7.12 14.46
N GLY A 90 -0.37 -7.36 15.70
CA GLY A 90 -1.16 -6.40 16.48
C GLY A 90 -0.48 -5.03 16.72
N SER A 91 0.84 -4.94 16.57
CA SER A 91 1.60 -3.67 16.61
C SER A 91 1.79 -3.05 15.21
N LEU A 92 1.07 -3.55 14.22
CA LEU A 92 1.17 -3.20 12.79
C LEU A 92 2.57 -3.41 12.17
N LYS A 93 3.44 -4.23 12.79
CA LYS A 93 4.72 -4.64 12.20
C LYS A 93 4.50 -5.78 11.21
N CYS A 94 5.13 -5.72 10.04
CA CYS A 94 5.16 -6.83 9.09
C CYS A 94 5.78 -8.09 9.72
N ILE A 95 5.13 -9.23 9.51
CA ILE A 95 5.55 -10.53 10.08
C ILE A 95 6.26 -11.40 9.04
N SER A 96 6.01 -11.20 7.75
CA SER A 96 6.51 -12.05 6.66
C SER A 96 7.33 -11.27 5.63
N SER A 97 8.35 -11.89 5.04
CA SER A 97 9.05 -11.36 3.86
C SER A 97 8.23 -11.56 2.57
N THR A 98 6.99 -11.09 2.55
CA THR A 98 6.15 -11.10 1.34
C THR A 98 6.36 -9.78 0.58
N LEU A 99 5.98 -9.76 -0.71
CA LEU A 99 6.08 -8.61 -1.63
C LEU A 99 5.54 -7.27 -1.08
N GLY A 100 4.79 -7.28 0.03
CA GLY A 100 4.28 -6.09 0.71
C GLY A 100 4.90 -5.77 2.08
N CYS A 101 6.04 -6.35 2.41
CA CYS A 101 6.74 -6.11 3.68
C CYS A 101 8.17 -5.60 3.52
N GLU A 102 8.74 -5.68 2.33
CA GLU A 102 10.13 -5.29 2.04
C GLU A 102 10.37 -3.79 2.20
N THR A 103 9.32 -2.98 2.04
CA THR A 103 9.34 -1.51 2.02
C THR A 103 8.37 -0.90 3.03
N THR A 104 7.86 -1.72 3.95
CA THR A 104 6.81 -1.33 4.90
C THR A 104 7.41 -0.66 6.14
N GLY A 105 7.05 0.61 6.35
CA GLY A 105 7.53 1.43 7.46
C GLY A 105 6.45 1.67 8.52
N ILE A 106 6.84 1.72 9.79
CA ILE A 106 5.98 2.22 10.87
C ILE A 106 6.33 3.68 11.12
N LEU A 107 5.30 4.52 11.13
CA LEU A 107 5.42 5.94 11.39
C LEU A 107 4.47 6.31 12.53
N SER A 108 4.90 7.24 13.38
CA SER A 108 4.05 7.80 14.43
C SER A 108 3.13 8.85 13.82
N ALA A 109 1.84 8.82 14.19
CA ALA A 109 0.91 9.86 13.76
C ALA A 109 1.12 11.10 14.64
N GLU A 110 1.76 12.14 14.10
CA GLU A 110 1.81 13.43 14.78
C GLU A 110 0.48 14.16 14.59
N LYS A 111 -0.18 14.47 15.70
CA LYS A 111 -1.35 15.35 15.69
C LYS A 111 -0.81 16.76 15.47
N GLN A 112 -1.16 17.42 14.36
CA GLN A 112 -0.80 18.82 14.18
C GLN A 112 -1.29 19.63 15.38
N ALA A 113 -0.37 20.22 16.12
CA ALA A 113 -0.69 21.21 17.14
C ALA A 113 -1.31 22.41 16.42
N LYS A 114 -2.48 22.82 16.90
CA LYS A 114 -3.32 23.86 16.31
C LYS A 114 -2.74 25.25 16.56
#